data_AF-A0A096FNM2-F1
#
_entry.id   AF-A0A096FNM2-F1
#
_cell.length_a   1.000
_cell.length_b   1.000
_cell.length_c   1.000
_cell.angle_alpha   90.00
_cell.angle_beta   90.00
_cell.angle_gamma   90.00
#
_symmetry.space_group_name_H-M   'P 1'
#
loop_
_entity.id
_entity.type
_entity.pdbx_description
1 polymer ?
#
loop_
_entity_poly.entity_id
_entity_poly.type
_entity_poly.pdbx_seq_one_letter_code
_entity_poly.pdbx_strand_id
1 'polypeptide(L)'
;MQMLRIRCGQSLWLQTQSGIVWLTCESQLADSFLHPGQSLRLTGPATLYLGAHGSQNSQDASLRWCDAAATPSQAVAAAAASASASALA
;
A
#
# COMPACT_ATOMS: atom_id res chain seq x y z
N MET A 1 -7.19 15.66 -5.16
CA MET A 1 -6.03 14.90 -5.69
C MET A 1 -5.03 14.74 -4.57
N GLN A 2 -4.61 13.52 -4.25
CA GLN A 2 -3.57 13.25 -3.26
C GLN A 2 -2.31 12.73 -3.96
N MET A 3 -1.13 13.02 -3.42
CA MET A 3 0.15 12.56 -3.95
C MET A 3 0.84 11.64 -2.94
N LEU A 4 1.31 10.49 -3.41
CA LEU A 4 2.05 9.52 -2.61
C LEU A 4 3.44 9.32 -3.22
N ARG A 5 4.48 9.38 -2.41
CA ARG A 5 5.87 9.21 -2.86
C ARG A 5 6.44 7.92 -2.28
N ILE A 6 6.87 7.01 -3.15
CA ILE A 6 7.55 5.78 -2.78
C ILE A 6 9.06 6.00 -2.92
N ARG A 7 9.85 5.75 -1.88
CA ARG A 7 11.31 5.83 -2.00
C ARG A 7 11.88 4.58 -2.68
N CYS A 8 13.11 4.69 -3.15
CA CYS A 8 13.85 3.55 -3.71
C CYS A 8 13.93 2.42 -2.68
N GLY A 9 13.57 1.19 -3.08
CA GLY A 9 13.54 0.02 -2.21
C GLY A 9 12.32 -0.08 -1.28
N GLN A 10 11.39 0.89 -1.31
CA GLN A 10 10.11 0.76 -0.63
C GLN A 10 9.07 0.13 -1.56
N SER A 11 8.18 -0.67 -1.00
CA SER A 11 6.96 -1.09 -1.69
C SER A 11 5.75 -0.57 -0.92
N LEU A 12 4.70 -0.19 -1.62
CA LEU A 12 3.41 0.18 -1.05
C LEU A 12 2.34 -0.78 -1.55
N TRP A 13 1.44 -1.14 -0.65
CA TRP A 13 0.22 -1.87 -0.98
C TRP A 13 -0.96 -0.91 -0.88
N LEU A 14 -1.76 -0.86 -1.94
CA LEU A 14 -2.93 0.00 -2.05
C LEU A 14 -4.14 -0.90 -2.27
N GLN A 15 -5.21 -0.67 -1.51
CA GLN A 15 -6.45 -1.41 -1.65
C GLN A 15 -7.62 -0.44 -1.66
N THR A 16 -8.45 -0.54 -2.69
CA THR A 16 -9.67 0.25 -2.80
C THR A 16 -10.78 -0.45 -2.05
N GLN A 17 -11.36 0.22 -1.06
CA GLN A 17 -12.49 -0.30 -0.29
C GLN A 17 -13.83 0.01 -0.97
N SER A 18 -13.97 1.20 -1.57
CA SER A 18 -15.22 1.67 -2.18
C SER A 18 -14.91 2.72 -3.24
N GLY A 19 -15.77 2.84 -4.25
CA GLY A 19 -15.56 3.73 -5.40
C GLY A 19 -14.43 3.24 -6.32
N ILE A 20 -14.23 3.95 -7.43
CA ILE A 20 -13.12 3.69 -8.35
C ILE A 20 -12.03 4.72 -8.05
N VAL A 21 -10.80 4.26 -7.89
CA VAL A 21 -9.64 5.12 -7.66
C VAL A 21 -8.73 5.03 -8.87
N TRP A 22 -8.37 6.19 -9.44
CA TRP A 22 -7.36 6.27 -10.48
C TRP A 22 -6.00 6.57 -9.86
N LEU A 23 -4.98 5.92 -10.40
CA LEU A 23 -3.59 6.02 -9.98
C LEU A 23 -2.74 6.29 -11.22
N THR A 24 -2.00 7.38 -11.19
CA THR A 24 -1.04 7.70 -12.25
C THR A 24 0.35 7.73 -11.67
N CYS A 25 1.24 6.92 -12.23
CA CYS A 25 2.65 6.89 -11.84
C CYS A 25 3.43 7.85 -12.73
N GLU A 26 4.19 8.77 -12.15
CA GLU A 26 5.00 9.70 -12.96
C GLU A 26 6.12 8.97 -13.71
N SER A 27 6.65 7.89 -13.13
CA SER A 27 7.70 7.08 -13.74
C SER A 27 7.19 6.09 -14.79
N GLN A 28 5.87 5.84 -14.83
CA GLN A 28 5.28 4.83 -15.67
C GLN A 28 3.99 5.41 -16.25
N LEU A 29 3.98 5.69 -17.56
CA LEU A 29 2.88 6.31 -18.32
C LEU A 29 1.59 5.45 -18.37
N ALA A 30 1.40 4.54 -17.42
CA ALA A 30 0.24 3.70 -17.30
C ALA A 30 -0.66 4.23 -16.18
N ASP A 31 -1.83 4.71 -16.57
CA ASP A 31 -2.93 4.97 -15.65
C ASP A 31 -3.52 3.64 -15.20
N SER A 32 -3.54 3.42 -13.90
CA SER A 32 -4.15 2.24 -13.27
C SER A 32 -5.46 2.63 -12.61
N PHE A 33 -6.51 1.86 -12.85
CA PHE A 33 -7.82 2.07 -12.22
C PHE A 33 -8.10 0.92 -11.26
N LEU A 34 -8.18 1.23 -9.97
CA LEU A 34 -8.53 0.28 -8.93
C LEU A 34 -10.02 0.32 -8.64
N HIS A 35 -10.66 -0.83 -8.82
CA HIS A 35 -12.05 -1.08 -8.44
C HIS A 35 -12.14 -1.51 -6.96
N PRO A 36 -13.32 -1.40 -6.32
CA PRO A 36 -13.50 -1.85 -4.95
C PRO A 36 -13.17 -3.34 -4.80
N GLY A 37 -12.38 -3.67 -3.77
CA GLY A 37 -11.85 -5.00 -3.51
C GLY A 37 -10.54 -5.32 -4.25
N GLN A 38 -10.13 -4.51 -5.23
CA GLN A 38 -8.84 -4.67 -5.87
C GLN A 38 -7.71 -4.10 -5.02
N SER A 39 -6.55 -4.74 -5.17
CA SER A 39 -5.33 -4.38 -4.48
C SER A 39 -4.19 -4.26 -5.48
N LEU A 40 -3.37 -3.23 -5.38
CA LEU A 40 -2.22 -2.99 -6.22
C LEU A 40 -0.96 -2.84 -5.36
N ARG A 41 0.11 -3.50 -5.78
CA ARG A 41 1.44 -3.33 -5.17
C ARG A 41 2.30 -2.50 -6.08
N LEU A 42 2.91 -1.46 -5.53
CA LEU A 42 3.81 -0.56 -6.25
C LEU A 42 5.17 -0.57 -5.56
N THR A 43 6.25 -0.50 -6.36
CA THR A 43 7.63 -0.53 -5.85
C THR A 43 8.35 0.71 -6.34
N GLY A 44 9.03 1.41 -5.42
CA GLY A 44 9.70 2.67 -5.70
C GLY A 44 11.09 2.49 -6.32
N PRO A 45 11.71 3.60 -6.76
CA PRO A 45 11.28 4.99 -6.54
C PRO A 45 10.19 5.44 -7.53
N ALA A 46 9.07 5.96 -7.03
CA ALA A 46 7.96 6.42 -7.85
C ALA A 46 7.13 7.51 -7.16
N THR A 47 6.66 8.48 -7.92
CA THR A 47 5.63 9.44 -7.49
C THR A 47 4.29 9.02 -8.07
N LEU A 48 3.31 8.82 -7.20
CA LEU A 48 1.96 8.41 -7.56
C LEU A 48 0.98 9.53 -7.27
N TYR A 49 0.09 9.78 -8.23
CA TYR A 49 -1.06 10.67 -8.06
C TYR A 49 -2.31 9.81 -7.94
N LEU A 50 -3.12 10.13 -6.93
CA LEU A 50 -4.32 9.41 -6.56
C LEU A 50 -5.51 10.35 -6.69
N GLY A 51 -6.59 9.85 -7.28
CA GLY A 51 -7.87 10.52 -7.23
C GLY A 51 -9.05 9.57 -7.31
N ALA A 52 -10.20 10.04 -6.84
CA ALA A 52 -11.46 9.35 -7.02
C ALA A 52 -11.95 9.55 -8.45
N HIS A 53 -12.32 8.47 -9.13
CA HIS A 53 -12.93 8.51 -10.45
C HIS A 53 -14.45 8.38 -10.31
N GLY A 54 -15.20 9.42 -10.70
CA GLY A 54 -16.66 9.47 -10.59
C GLY A 54 -17.15 10.55 -9.61
N SER A 55 -16.99 11.82 -9.98
CA SER A 55 -17.47 12.98 -9.22
C SER A 55 -18.86 13.44 -9.69
N GLN A 56 -19.84 12.53 -9.76
CA GLN A 56 -21.19 12.95 -10.21
C GLN A 56 -22.35 12.36 -9.39
N ASN A 57 -22.16 11.31 -8.58
CA ASN A 57 -23.20 10.86 -7.66
C ASN A 57 -22.64 10.00 -6.52
N SER A 58 -22.42 10.62 -5.36
CA SER A 58 -22.60 10.01 -4.02
C SER A 58 -21.89 8.69 -3.67
N GLN A 59 -20.67 8.45 -4.18
CA GLN A 59 -19.85 7.32 -3.71
C GLN A 59 -18.47 7.87 -3.31
N ASP A 60 -18.30 8.16 -2.02
CA ASP A 60 -16.98 8.49 -1.47
C ASP A 60 -16.01 7.33 -1.78
N ALA A 61 -14.98 7.60 -2.59
CA ALA A 61 -13.97 6.60 -2.88
C ALA A 61 -13.06 6.48 -1.66
N SER A 62 -12.97 5.27 -1.10
CA SER A 62 -12.13 4.98 0.05
C SER A 62 -10.97 4.09 -0.37
N LEU A 63 -9.76 4.56 -0.10
CA LEU A 63 -8.51 3.86 -0.38
C LEU A 63 -7.76 3.68 0.94
N ARG A 64 -7.25 2.48 1.18
CA ARG A 64 -6.24 2.25 2.22
C ARG A 64 -4.91 1.96 1.57
N TRP A 65 -3.84 2.43 2.20
CA TRP A 65 -2.49 2.07 1.83
C TRP A 65 -1.64 1.76 3.06
N CYS A 66 -0.69 0.86 2.88
CA CYS A 66 0.31 0.51 3.89
C CYS A 66 1.65 0.22 3.23
N ASP A 67 2.73 0.44 3.98
CA ASP A 67 4.06 0.03 3.54
C ASP A 67 4.06 -1.50 3.39
N ALA A 68 4.29 -1.96 2.17
CA ALA A 68 4.60 -3.35 1.91
C ALA A 68 6.08 -3.55 2.26
N ALA A 69 6.40 -3.40 3.55
CA ALA A 69 7.74 -3.69 4.06
C ALA A 69 8.14 -5.04 3.50
N ALA A 70 9.27 -5.08 2.80
CA ALA A 70 9.77 -6.28 2.17
C ALA A 70 9.79 -7.41 3.20
N THR A 71 8.85 -8.34 3.05
CA THR A 71 8.59 -9.52 3.90
C THR A 71 8.29 -9.27 5.39
N PRO A 72 7.19 -9.83 5.95
CA PRO A 72 7.12 -10.15 7.37
C PRO A 72 8.01 -11.37 7.71
N SER A 73 9.26 -11.41 7.23
CA SER A 73 10.21 -12.50 7.53
C SER A 73 11.17 -12.14 8.67
N GLN A 74 10.77 -11.23 9.57
CA GLN A 74 11.57 -10.94 10.77
C GLN A 74 10.73 -10.63 12.03
N ALA A 75 9.40 -10.51 11.92
CA ALA A 75 8.54 -10.40 13.10
C ALA A 75 8.47 -11.72 13.90
N VAL A 76 8.72 -12.87 13.26
CA VAL A 76 8.82 -14.16 13.97
C VAL A 76 10.17 -14.36 14.68
N ALA A 77 11.23 -13.63 14.30
CA ALA A 77 12.55 -13.78 14.92
C ALA A 77 12.69 -12.98 16.22
N ALA A 78 12.04 -11.81 16.33
CA ALA A 78 12.07 -11.01 17.55
C ALA A 78 11.18 -11.59 18.68
N ALA A 79 10.14 -12.34 18.33
CA ALA A 79 9.30 -13.03 19.31
C ALA A 79 9.95 -14.30 19.89
N ALA A 80 10.84 -14.96 19.13
CA ALA A 80 11.52 -16.18 19.58
C ALA A 80 12.69 -15.90 20.55
N ALA A 81 13.31 -14.71 20.49
CA ALA A 81 14.44 -14.37 21.36
C ALA A 81 14.06 -14.08 22.82
N SER A 82 12.77 -13.76 23.09
CA SER A 82 12.31 -13.45 24.45
C SER A 82 11.85 -14.68 25.24
N ALA A 83 11.81 -15.87 24.63
CA ALA A 83 11.27 -17.09 25.25
C ALA A 83 12.32 -18.06 25.84
N SER A 84 13.62 -17.86 25.58
CA SER A 84 14.68 -18.79 26.03
C SER A 84 15.36 -18.44 27.35
N ALA A 85 14.89 -17.44 28.10
CA ALA A 85 15.58 -16.96 29.32
C ALA A 85 14.94 -17.41 30.65
N SER A 86 13.93 -18.29 30.66
CA SER A 86 13.17 -18.63 31.88
C SER A 86 13.09 -20.13 32.18
N ALA A 87 14.14 -20.89 31.90
CA ALA A 87 14.21 -22.30 32.28
C ALA A 87 15.60 -22.66 32.86
N LEU A 88 15.89 -22.13 34.04
CA LEU A 88 16.88 -22.65 35.00
C LEU A 88 16.54 -22.05 36.38
N ALA A 89 15.60 -22.70 37.06
CA ALA A 89 15.36 -22.57 38.49
C ALA A 89 15.04 -23.96 39.03
#